data_AF-A0A852R5D8-F1
#
_entry.id   AF-A0A852R5D8-F1
#
_cell.length_a   1.000
_cell.length_b   1.000
_cell.length_c   1.000
_cell.angle_alpha   90.00
_cell.angle_beta   90.00
_cell.angle_gamma   90.00
#
_symmetry.space_group_name_H-M   'P 1'
#
loop_
_entity.id
_entity.type
_entity.pdbx_description
1 polymer ?
#
loop_
_entity_poly.entity_id
_entity_poly.type
_entity_poly.pdbx_seq_one_letter_code
_entity_poly.pdbx_strand_id
1 'polypeptide(L)'
;MRAERKKVSYWDALGNETVRYFAADVSDEDIPEQIDSPSTGLPAGQDQNNPPELAKNEPYKTHLAYVKERRTPEEAEELLEAALLKLRQRRGTAKLTA
;
A
#
# COMPACT_ATOMS: atom_id res chain seq x y z
N MET A 1 15.59 13.30 41.55
CA MET A 1 14.34 14.03 41.27
C MET A 1 13.85 13.58 39.89
N ARG A 2 12.59 13.17 39.71
CA ARG A 2 12.07 12.83 38.37
C ARG A 2 11.75 14.15 37.67
N ALA A 3 12.35 14.40 36.51
CA ALA A 3 12.07 15.62 35.74
C ALA A 3 10.57 15.70 35.39
N GLU A 4 10.04 16.91 35.40
CA GLU A 4 8.67 17.21 35.00
C GLU A 4 8.43 16.82 33.53
N ARG A 5 7.21 16.40 33.19
CA ARG A 5 6.89 15.86 31.87
C ARG A 5 5.58 16.41 31.33
N LYS A 6 5.56 16.72 30.04
CA LYS A 6 4.36 17.02 29.26
C LYS A 6 3.76 15.73 28.71
N LYS A 7 2.44 15.57 28.81
CA LYS A 7 1.68 14.49 28.17
C LYS A 7 1.22 14.97 26.79
N VAL A 8 1.49 14.19 25.75
CA VAL A 8 1.01 14.44 24.40
C VAL A 8 0.32 13.18 23.88
N SER A 9 -0.85 13.35 23.26
CA SER A 9 -1.64 12.27 22.70
C SER A 9 -1.58 12.32 21.18
N TYR A 10 -1.50 11.14 20.56
CA TYR A 10 -1.46 10.95 19.12
C TYR A 10 -2.53 9.94 18.73
N TRP A 11 -3.27 10.19 17.65
CA TRP A 11 -4.34 9.32 17.16
C TRP A 11 -3.99 8.80 15.77
N ASP A 12 -4.09 7.48 15.59
CA ASP A 12 -3.96 6.86 14.27
C ASP A 12 -5.30 6.84 13.51
N ALA A 13 -5.25 6.51 12.22
CA ALA A 13 -6.44 6.46 11.36
C ALA A 13 -7.50 5.40 11.80
N LEU A 14 -7.18 4.52 12.75
CA LEU A 14 -8.13 3.57 13.33
C LEU A 14 -8.76 4.11 14.64
N GLY A 15 -8.39 5.33 15.05
CA GLY A 15 -8.88 5.98 16.27
C GLY A 15 -8.16 5.56 17.55
N ASN A 16 -7.04 4.82 17.45
CA ASN A 16 -6.29 4.42 18.64
C ASN A 16 -5.49 5.60 19.18
N GLU A 17 -5.60 5.85 20.47
CA GLU A 17 -4.79 6.85 21.16
C GLU A 17 -3.44 6.26 21.62
N THR A 18 -2.38 6.99 21.30
CA THR A 18 -1.02 6.73 21.74
C THR A 18 -0.52 7.91 22.57
N VAL A 19 -0.27 7.68 23.86
CA VAL A 19 0.27 8.72 24.75
C VAL A 19 1.80 8.65 24.79
N ARG A 20 2.45 9.81 24.69
CA ARG A 20 3.89 10.00 24.90
C ARG A 20 4.12 11.07 25.97
N TYR A 21 5.23 10.91 26.70
CA TYR A 21 5.65 11.85 27.72
C TYR A 21 7.00 12.43 27.33
N PHE A 22 7.05 13.74 27.16
CA PHE A 22 8.26 14.51 26.86
C PHE A 22 8.71 15.27 28.11
N ALA A 23 9.99 15.63 28.22
CA ALA A 23 10.45 16.48 29.31
C ALA A 23 9.83 17.88 29.19
N ALA A 24 9.52 18.53 30.32
CA ALA A 24 8.76 19.77 30.32
C ALA A 24 9.52 20.98 29.75
N ASP A 25 10.84 20.91 29.72
CA ASP A 25 11.76 21.90 29.15
C ASP A 25 11.90 21.81 27.62
N VAL A 26 11.36 20.76 26.99
CA VAL A 26 11.31 20.62 25.53
C VAL A 26 10.29 21.61 24.96
N SER A 27 10.71 22.36 23.93
CA SER A 27 9.83 23.25 23.17
C SER A 27 8.73 22.46 22.49
N ASP A 28 7.54 23.04 22.34
CA ASP A 28 6.45 22.38 21.63
C ASP A 28 6.78 22.16 20.14
N GLU A 29 7.68 22.98 19.58
CA GLU A 29 8.21 22.86 18.21
C GLU A 29 9.14 21.64 18.05
N ASP A 30 9.77 21.19 19.13
CA ASP A 30 10.66 20.00 19.14
C ASP A 30 9.88 18.70 19.38
N ILE A 31 8.60 18.79 19.77
CA ILE A 31 7.72 17.64 19.95
C ILE A 31 7.25 17.20 18.56
N PRO A 32 7.45 15.92 18.17
CA PRO A 32 7.00 15.44 16.87
C PRO A 32 5.50 15.66 16.68
N GLU A 33 5.10 16.18 15.52
CA GLU A 33 3.69 16.32 15.16
C GLU A 33 3.06 14.96 14.85
N GLN A 34 3.87 14.02 14.36
CA GLN A 34 3.45 12.67 14.00
C GLN A 34 4.45 11.63 14.52
N ILE A 35 3.92 10.45 14.88
CA ILE A 35 4.71 9.28 15.29
C ILE A 35 4.14 8.03 14.63
N ASP A 36 4.91 6.95 14.61
CA ASP A 36 4.36 5.62 14.32
C ASP A 36 3.65 5.07 15.56
N SER A 37 2.39 4.69 15.38
CA SER A 37 1.59 4.03 16.42
C SER A 37 2.24 2.69 16.81
N PRO A 38 2.54 2.44 18.09
CA PRO A 38 3.20 1.22 18.52
C PRO A 38 2.26 0.00 18.44
N SER A 39 0.94 0.21 18.37
CA SER A 39 -0.06 -0.87 18.29
C SER A 39 -0.35 -1.28 16.85
N THR A 40 -0.39 -0.34 15.92
CA THR A 40 -0.83 -0.58 14.53
C THR A 40 0.26 -0.38 13.48
N GLY A 41 1.33 0.36 13.81
CA GLY A 41 2.35 0.79 12.85
C GLY A 41 1.86 1.88 11.88
N LEU A 42 0.64 2.38 12.05
CA LEU A 42 0.11 3.49 11.27
C LEU A 42 0.69 4.82 11.76
N PRO A 43 0.79 5.84 10.89
CA PRO A 43 1.08 7.19 11.35
C PRO A 43 -0.03 7.64 12.31
N ALA A 44 0.37 8.37 13.36
CA ALA A 44 -0.52 8.94 14.36
C ALA A 44 -0.16 10.40 14.60
N GLY A 45 -1.15 11.28 14.65
CA GLY A 45 -0.97 12.73 14.77
C GLY A 45 -1.70 13.31 15.97
N GLN A 46 -1.40 14.55 16.35
CA GLN A 46 -1.95 15.18 17.55
C GLN A 46 -3.41 15.69 17.40
N ASP A 47 -3.97 15.70 16.18
CA ASP A 47 -5.39 16.02 15.96
C ASP A 47 -6.23 14.74 15.88
N GLN A 48 -7.05 14.50 16.89
CA GLN A 48 -7.96 13.35 16.94
C GLN A 48 -8.98 13.33 15.80
N ASN A 49 -9.44 14.50 15.33
CA ASN A 49 -10.47 14.60 14.31
C ASN A 49 -9.92 14.51 12.89
N ASN A 50 -8.60 14.64 12.74
CA ASN A 50 -7.90 14.58 11.46
C ASN A 50 -6.60 13.77 11.60
N PRO A 51 -6.67 12.48 11.95
CA PRO A 51 -5.48 11.65 12.09
C PRO A 51 -4.79 11.47 10.73
N PRO A 52 -3.46 11.38 10.69
CA PRO A 52 -2.73 11.17 9.45
C PRO A 52 -3.06 9.79 8.86
N GLU A 53 -3.19 9.74 7.53
CA GLU A 53 -3.39 8.50 6.80
C GLU A 53 -2.07 7.92 6.31
N LEU A 54 -1.99 6.60 6.24
CA LEU A 54 -0.85 5.93 5.62
C LEU A 54 -0.77 6.33 4.14
N ALA A 55 0.37 6.87 3.72
CA ALA A 55 0.61 7.19 2.32
C ALA A 55 0.42 5.92 1.46
N LYS A 56 -0.48 6.00 0.48
CA LYS A 56 -0.69 4.91 -0.46
C LYS A 56 0.54 4.82 -1.36
N ASN A 57 1.33 3.76 -1.21
CA ASN A 57 2.37 3.46 -2.16
C ASN A 57 1.74 3.24 -3.54
N GLU A 58 2.35 3.83 -4.57
CA GLU A 58 1.97 3.52 -5.94
C GLU A 58 2.15 2.01 -6.17
N PRO A 59 1.18 1.34 -6.82
CA PRO A 59 1.28 -0.08 -7.06
C PRO A 59 2.54 -0.41 -7.86
N TYR A 60 3.32 -1.38 -7.38
CA TYR A 60 4.40 -1.94 -8.18
C TYR A 60 3.86 -2.48 -9.50
N LYS A 61 4.67 -2.34 -10.54
CA LYS A 61 4.30 -2.79 -11.87
C LYS A 61 4.14 -4.31 -11.91
N THR A 62 2.98 -4.76 -12.38
CA THR A 62 2.66 -6.20 -12.46
C THR A 62 3.33 -6.85 -13.66
N HIS A 63 3.48 -8.18 -13.62
CA HIS A 63 3.99 -8.95 -14.77
C HIS A 63 3.17 -8.71 -16.04
N LEU A 64 1.84 -8.60 -15.91
CA LEU A 64 0.94 -8.27 -17.02
C LEU A 64 1.19 -6.86 -17.56
N ALA A 65 1.45 -5.88 -16.69
CA ALA A 65 1.78 -4.53 -17.13
C ALA A 65 3.07 -4.50 -17.96
N TYR A 66 4.12 -5.21 -17.53
CA TYR A 66 5.33 -5.37 -18.35
C TYR A 66 5.06 -6.06 -19.69
N VAL A 67 4.15 -7.03 -19.74
CA VAL A 67 3.78 -7.68 -21.00
C VAL A 67 3.06 -6.70 -21.94
N LYS A 68 2.14 -5.88 -21.42
CA LYS A 68 1.36 -4.91 -22.21
C LYS A 68 2.18 -3.76 -22.80
N GLU A 69 3.32 -3.43 -22.21
CA GLU A 69 4.19 -2.38 -22.77
C GLU A 69 4.97 -2.84 -23.99
N ARG A 70 5.15 -4.15 -24.16
CA ARG A 70 5.92 -4.74 -25.26
C ARG A 70 5.07 -5.54 -26.24
N ARG A 71 3.75 -5.62 -26.01
CA ARG A 71 2.80 -6.34 -26.85
C ARG A 71 1.54 -5.54 -27.04
N THR A 72 1.06 -5.48 -28.28
CA THR A 72 -0.23 -4.88 -28.58
C THR A 72 -1.38 -5.84 -28.23
N PRO A 73 -2.63 -5.33 -28.12
CA PRO A 73 -3.80 -6.18 -27.98
C PRO A 73 -3.91 -7.24 -29.09
N GLU A 74 -3.60 -6.87 -30.33
CA GLU A 74 -3.69 -7.75 -31.50
C GLU A 74 -2.68 -8.90 -31.40
N GLU A 75 -1.43 -8.62 -31.04
CA GLU A 75 -0.41 -9.66 -30.81
C GLU A 75 -0.80 -10.61 -29.65
N ALA A 76 -1.48 -10.07 -28.63
CA ALA A 76 -1.98 -10.89 -27.52
C ALA A 76 -3.11 -11.83 -27.97
N GLU A 77 -4.01 -11.37 -28.83
CA GLU A 77 -5.07 -12.19 -29.44
C GLU A 77 -4.50 -13.29 -30.32
N GLU A 78 -3.52 -12.98 -31.18
CA GLU A 78 -2.84 -13.97 -32.02
C GLU A 78 -2.16 -15.07 -31.19
N LEU A 79 -1.45 -14.68 -30.12
CA LEU A 79 -0.83 -15.62 -29.18
C LEU A 79 -1.86 -16.52 -28.49
N LEU A 80 -3.01 -15.94 -28.10
CA LEU A 80 -4.10 -16.68 -27.50
C LEU A 80 -4.69 -17.70 -28.47
N GLU A 81 -5.00 -17.29 -29.70
CA GLU A 81 -5.55 -18.19 -30.72
C GLU A 81 -4.58 -19.33 -31.06
N ALA A 82 -3.28 -19.03 -31.20
CA ALA A 82 -2.26 -20.05 -31.41
C ALA A 82 -2.20 -21.06 -30.26
N ALA A 83 -2.31 -20.60 -29.01
CA ALA A 83 -2.33 -21.47 -27.83
C ALA A 83 -3.61 -22.31 -27.76
N LEU A 84 -4.76 -21.72 -28.06
CA LEU A 84 -6.05 -22.41 -28.11
C LEU A 84 -6.08 -23.47 -29.21
N LEU A 85 -5.52 -23.18 -30.39
CA LEU A 85 -5.40 -24.15 -31.47
C LEU A 85 -4.56 -25.35 -31.05
N LYS A 86 -3.37 -25.13 -30.46
CA LYS A 86 -2.53 -26.20 -29.91
C LYS A 86 -3.27 -27.04 -28.86
N LEU A 87 -4.05 -26.39 -28.00
CA LEU A 87 -4.87 -27.08 -27.00
C LEU A 87 -5.96 -27.95 -27.65
N ARG A 88 -6.67 -27.43 -28.66
CA ARG A 88 -7.72 -28.15 -29.41
C ARG A 88 -7.14 -29.34 -30.18
N GLN A 89 -5.97 -29.18 -30.80
CA GLN A 89 -5.25 -30.27 -31.47
C GLN A 89 -4.90 -31.39 -30.50
N ARG A 90 -4.33 -31.07 -29.34
CA ARG A 90 -4.04 -32.05 -28.29
C ARG A 90 -5.29 -32.79 -27.79
N ARG A 91 -6.44 -32.12 -27.80
CA ARG A 91 -7.74 -32.70 -27.38
C ARG A 91 -8.50 -33.42 -28.50
N GLY A 92 -8.00 -33.41 -29.75
CA GLY A 92 -8.69 -34.00 -30.89
C GLY A 92 -9.95 -33.24 -31.33
N THR A 93 -10.15 -32.00 -30.86
CA THR A 93 -11.31 -31.15 -31.18
C THR A 93 -10.98 -30.02 -32.14
N ALA A 94 -9.77 -30.02 -32.70
CA ALA A 94 -9.40 -29.07 -33.75
C ALA A 94 -10.29 -29.29 -34.97
N LYS A 95 -10.92 -28.22 -35.47
CA LYS A 95 -11.61 -28.27 -36.76
C LYS A 95 -10.56 -28.57 -37.83
N LEU A 96 -10.81 -29.59 -38.67
CA LEU A 96 -10.06 -29.74 -39.92
C LEU A 96 -10.35 -28.50 -40.77
N THR A 97 -9.36 -27.63 -40.93
CA THR A 97 -9.39 -26.60 -41.96
C THR A 97 -9.23 -27.29 -43.30
N ALA A 98 -10.28 -27.23 -44.12
CA ALA A 98 -10.28 -27.65 -45.53
C ALA A 98 -9.48 -26.65 -46.39
#